data_AF-A0A958J559-F1
#
_entry.id   AF-A0A958J559-F1
#
_cell.length_a   1.000
_cell.length_b   1.000
_cell.length_c   1.000
_cell.angle_alpha   90.00
_cell.angle_beta   90.00
_cell.angle_gamma   90.00
#
_symmetry.space_group_name_H-M   'P 1'
#
loop_
_entity.id
_entity.type
_entity.pdbx_description
1 polymer ?
#
loop_
_entity_poly.entity_id
_entity_poly.type
_entity_poly.pdbx_seq_one_letter_code
_entity_poly.pdbx_strand_id
1 'polypeptide(L)'
;MHKMLTTALLLLALNILMFAQVGSGNWRTQYVTLDANANGTGYQTASVAAVEPNSFAALVTQSPPTNDIFLSIPGNYLVGYWNADSVTGRVNSPINGNSTQPLYGTSGQYTDWTSGLDQVTLNAAWQIAAGGPDNYVYVANNDDLHNILVFQLTASELVSTDYRMETGSENIYAIEVNDDGYVFVADYEGTDAKSNEIKVYAGIGAPGTTWGDFGGHNDTPVSTIDLPPGTYMGLTVNFDGSELFVSATSERSIWKYTGSPTGGYTRDFTFEYTLSEDDTIGNGGNGTPSVLGLGFINFPPTLVAAVDSFLHIGG
;
A
#
# COMPACT_ATOMS: atom_id res chain seq x y z
N MET A 1 -3.80 6.01 58.04
CA MET A 1 -3.67 4.98 56.98
C MET A 1 -4.29 5.37 55.64
N HIS A 2 -5.44 6.04 55.56
CA HIS A 2 -6.05 6.38 54.26
C HIS A 2 -5.24 7.36 53.38
N LYS A 3 -4.49 8.30 53.96
CA LYS A 3 -3.67 9.26 53.20
C LYS A 3 -2.40 8.67 52.55
N MET A 4 -1.96 7.49 52.98
CA MET A 4 -0.82 6.80 52.35
C MET A 4 -1.25 5.91 51.18
N LEU A 5 -2.50 5.47 51.15
CA LEU A 5 -3.04 4.62 50.09
C LEU A 5 -3.34 5.43 48.82
N THR A 6 -3.81 6.68 48.95
CA THR A 6 -4.08 7.58 47.82
C THR A 6 -2.82 8.08 47.13
N THR A 7 -1.73 8.31 47.86
CA THR A 7 -0.44 8.71 47.25
C THR A 7 0.20 7.54 46.50
N ALA A 8 0.06 6.31 46.98
CA ALA A 8 0.55 5.11 46.30
C ALA A 8 -0.24 4.80 45.01
N LEU A 9 -1.56 5.06 44.99
CA LEU A 9 -2.38 4.89 43.78
C LEU A 9 -2.06 5.95 42.71
N LEU A 10 -1.74 7.19 43.12
CA LEU A 10 -1.39 8.27 42.20
C LEU A 10 0.01 8.06 41.56
N LEU A 11 0.95 7.46 42.30
CA LEU A 11 2.27 7.06 41.78
C LEU A 11 2.20 5.82 40.87
N LEU A 12 1.22 4.94 41.07
CA LEU A 12 0.99 3.81 40.17
C LEU A 12 0.31 4.25 38.87
N ALA A 13 -0.59 5.24 38.93
CA ALA A 13 -1.27 5.80 37.75
C ALA A 13 -0.35 6.67 36.87
N LEU A 14 0.71 7.28 37.41
CA LEU A 14 1.64 8.11 36.65
C LEU A 14 2.67 7.33 35.80
N ASN A 15 2.72 5.99 35.93
CA ASN A 15 3.65 5.14 35.16
C ASN A 15 3.04 4.57 33.87
N ILE A 16 1.80 4.92 33.53
CA ILE A 16 1.23 4.64 32.20
C ILE A 16 1.55 5.79 31.25
N LEU A 17 2.78 6.31 31.36
CA LEU A 17 3.31 7.22 30.36
C LEU A 17 3.56 6.40 29.10
N MET A 18 2.86 6.82 28.04
CA MET A 18 3.02 6.45 26.65
C MET A 18 4.50 6.42 26.28
N PHE A 19 5.10 5.23 26.30
CA PHE A 19 6.30 4.99 25.52
C PHE A 19 5.83 4.33 24.23
N ALA A 20 5.96 5.05 23.12
CA ALA A 20 6.22 4.39 21.86
C ALA A 20 7.38 3.43 22.13
N GLN A 21 7.15 2.13 21.98
CA GLN A 21 8.21 1.16 22.17
C GLN A 21 9.31 1.49 21.17
N VAL A 22 10.45 1.97 21.66
CA VAL A 22 11.67 2.01 20.86
C VAL A 22 12.04 0.55 20.65
N GLY A 23 11.58 -0.03 19.55
CA GLY A 23 11.84 -1.42 19.21
C GLY A 23 13.33 -1.71 19.35
N SER A 24 13.68 -2.62 20.25
CA SER A 24 15.06 -3.04 20.52
C SER A 24 15.66 -3.95 19.43
N GLY A 25 14.98 -4.06 18.28
CA GLY A 25 15.51 -4.69 17.10
C GLY A 25 16.55 -3.78 16.45
N ASN A 26 17.77 -4.29 16.24
CA ASN A 26 18.73 -3.61 15.38
C ASN A 26 18.19 -3.66 13.94
N TRP A 27 17.47 -2.61 13.55
CA TRP A 27 17.12 -2.37 12.16
C TRP A 27 18.42 -2.23 11.39
N ARG A 28 18.62 -3.13 10.43
CA ARG A 28 19.71 -3.04 9.47
C ARG A 28 19.11 -3.07 8.09
N THR A 29 19.57 -2.18 7.25
CA THR A 29 19.36 -2.30 5.82
C THR A 29 19.98 -3.63 5.36
N GLN A 30 19.16 -4.53 4.81
CA GLN A 30 19.66 -5.81 4.31
C GLN A 30 20.48 -5.60 3.03
N TYR A 31 19.99 -4.78 2.12
CA TYR A 31 20.71 -4.28 0.96
C TYR A 31 20.09 -2.96 0.50
N VAL A 32 20.87 -2.20 -0.26
CA VAL A 32 20.41 -1.05 -1.04
C VAL A 32 20.77 -1.37 -2.48
N THR A 33 19.79 -1.35 -3.39
CA THR A 33 20.10 -1.37 -4.81
C THR A 33 20.75 -0.05 -5.16
N LEU A 34 21.90 -0.09 -5.83
CA LEU A 34 22.52 1.15 -6.30
C LEU A 34 21.60 1.77 -7.36
N ASP A 35 21.07 2.96 -7.07
CA ASP A 35 20.16 3.64 -7.98
C ASP A 35 20.76 3.70 -9.38
N ALA A 36 22.01 4.13 -9.56
CA ALA A 36 22.67 4.21 -10.87
C ALA A 36 23.22 2.87 -11.44
N ASN A 37 22.52 1.74 -11.27
CA ASN A 37 22.94 0.44 -11.79
C ASN A 37 21.79 -0.32 -12.49
N ALA A 38 22.13 -1.30 -13.32
CA ALA A 38 21.18 -2.16 -14.03
C ALA A 38 20.23 -2.93 -13.09
N ASN A 39 20.64 -3.16 -11.84
CA ASN A 39 19.80 -3.79 -10.80
C ASN A 39 18.87 -2.79 -10.07
N GLY A 40 19.02 -1.48 -10.31
CA GLY A 40 18.13 -0.45 -9.77
C GLY A 40 16.82 -0.36 -10.55
N THR A 41 15.84 0.35 -9.98
CA THR A 41 14.52 0.55 -10.60
C THR A 41 14.54 1.60 -11.72
N GLY A 42 15.46 2.56 -11.69
CA GLY A 42 15.62 3.58 -12.74
C GLY A 42 14.92 4.90 -12.49
N TYR A 43 13.83 4.88 -11.72
CA TYR A 43 13.08 6.06 -11.27
C TYR A 43 12.54 5.82 -9.86
N GLN A 44 11.76 6.77 -9.35
CA GLN A 44 11.15 6.72 -8.03
C GLN A 44 10.31 5.46 -7.85
N THR A 45 10.61 4.71 -6.79
CA THR A 45 9.83 3.56 -6.36
C THR A 45 8.74 4.04 -5.42
N ALA A 46 7.49 4.00 -5.87
CA ALA A 46 6.34 4.46 -5.09
C ALA A 46 5.95 3.45 -4.00
N SER A 47 6.08 2.16 -4.28
CA SER A 47 5.69 1.09 -3.37
C SER A 47 6.49 -0.20 -3.63
N VAL A 48 6.59 -1.05 -2.62
CA VAL A 48 7.29 -2.33 -2.67
C VAL A 48 6.42 -3.39 -2.00
N ALA A 49 6.26 -4.53 -2.65
CA ALA A 49 5.55 -5.69 -2.14
C ALA A 49 6.52 -6.87 -2.02
N ALA A 50 6.83 -7.29 -0.80
CA ALA A 50 7.70 -8.44 -0.54
C ALA A 50 6.86 -9.71 -0.39
N VAL A 51 7.13 -10.72 -1.24
CA VAL A 51 6.46 -12.03 -1.17
C VAL A 51 7.22 -12.99 -0.24
N GLU A 52 8.53 -12.81 -0.12
CA GLU A 52 9.39 -13.54 0.82
C GLU A 52 10.70 -12.75 1.03
N PRO A 53 11.59 -13.14 1.97
CA PRO A 53 12.87 -12.48 2.13
C PRO A 53 13.68 -12.44 0.83
N ASN A 54 14.11 -11.24 0.43
CA ASN A 54 14.87 -10.97 -0.80
C ASN A 54 14.11 -11.20 -2.13
N SER A 55 12.82 -11.52 -2.10
CA SER A 55 11.99 -11.61 -3.32
C SER A 55 10.81 -10.66 -3.20
N PHE A 56 10.73 -9.70 -4.11
CA PHE A 56 9.78 -8.59 -4.03
C PHE A 56 9.52 -8.00 -5.41
N ALA A 57 8.42 -7.27 -5.54
CA ALA A 57 8.17 -6.38 -6.66
C ALA A 57 8.27 -4.93 -6.21
N ALA A 58 8.80 -4.06 -7.07
CA ALA A 58 8.84 -2.62 -6.88
C ALA A 58 7.94 -1.96 -7.93
N LEU A 59 7.02 -1.11 -7.47
CA LEU A 59 6.23 -0.24 -8.33
C LEU A 59 6.98 1.05 -8.57
N VAL A 60 7.23 1.34 -9.84
CA VAL A 60 7.88 2.56 -10.29
C VAL A 60 6.84 3.48 -10.89
N THR A 61 6.77 4.69 -10.35
CA THR A 61 5.84 5.72 -10.80
C THR A 61 6.63 6.99 -11.05
N GLN A 62 6.78 7.35 -12.32
CA GLN A 62 7.47 8.57 -12.70
C GLN A 62 6.59 9.77 -12.32
N SER A 63 7.21 10.83 -11.80
CA SER A 63 6.44 12.01 -11.38
C SER A 63 5.59 12.57 -12.54
N PRO A 64 4.28 12.78 -12.33
CA PRO A 64 3.43 13.38 -13.35
C PRO A 64 3.88 14.81 -13.65
N PRO A 65 3.67 15.30 -14.89
CA PRO A 65 4.02 16.67 -15.26
C PRO A 65 3.06 17.72 -14.69
N THR A 66 1.97 17.29 -14.04
CA THR A 66 0.95 18.14 -13.44
C THR A 66 0.79 17.83 -11.96
N ASN A 67 0.05 18.67 -11.24
CA ASN A 67 -0.27 18.44 -9.82
C ASN A 67 -1.35 17.35 -9.63
N ASP A 68 -1.97 16.88 -10.71
CA ASP A 68 -2.90 15.75 -10.67
C ASP A 68 -2.08 14.45 -10.74
N ILE A 69 -2.10 13.71 -9.63
CA ILE A 69 -1.32 12.48 -9.47
C ILE A 69 -1.91 11.28 -10.20
N PHE A 70 -3.11 11.41 -10.77
CA PHE A 70 -3.77 10.38 -11.56
C PHE A 70 -3.74 10.66 -13.07
N LEU A 71 -3.24 11.82 -13.48
CA LEU A 71 -3.25 12.24 -14.87
C LEU A 71 -1.87 12.14 -15.54
N SER A 72 -1.81 11.40 -16.66
CA SER A 72 -0.69 11.39 -17.61
C SER A 72 0.68 11.11 -16.96
N ILE A 73 0.78 9.97 -16.27
CA ILE A 73 2.05 9.49 -15.70
C ILE A 73 2.98 9.04 -16.83
N PRO A 74 4.22 9.57 -16.95
CA PRO A 74 5.11 9.26 -18.07
C PRO A 74 5.76 7.86 -18.01
N GLY A 75 5.57 7.13 -16.91
CA GLY A 75 5.88 5.72 -16.80
C GLY A 75 5.35 5.14 -15.48
N ASN A 76 4.67 3.99 -15.57
CA ASN A 76 4.09 3.29 -14.43
C ASN A 76 4.26 1.78 -14.63
N TYR A 77 5.27 1.20 -13.98
CA TYR A 77 5.71 -0.16 -14.27
C TYR A 77 6.26 -0.88 -13.04
N LEU A 78 6.25 -2.21 -13.11
CA LEU A 78 6.74 -3.10 -12.08
C LEU A 78 8.15 -3.60 -12.41
N VAL A 79 8.99 -3.69 -11.38
CA VAL A 79 10.28 -4.36 -11.43
C VAL A 79 10.24 -5.55 -10.47
N GLY A 80 10.35 -6.77 -11.00
CA GLY A 80 10.45 -7.97 -10.17
C GLY A 80 11.88 -8.22 -9.70
N TYR A 81 12.02 -8.75 -8.49
CA TYR A 81 13.27 -9.16 -7.88
C TYR A 81 13.13 -10.54 -7.23
N TRP A 82 14.02 -11.47 -7.56
CA TRP A 82 14.04 -12.82 -6.99
C TRP A 82 15.41 -13.14 -6.40
N ASN A 83 15.45 -13.57 -5.13
CA ASN A 83 16.70 -13.80 -4.40
C ASN A 83 17.70 -12.64 -4.53
N ALA A 84 17.21 -11.42 -4.38
CA ALA A 84 17.94 -10.21 -4.68
C ALA A 84 19.03 -9.89 -3.66
N ASP A 85 20.05 -9.20 -4.16
CA ASP A 85 21.02 -8.49 -3.34
C ASP A 85 21.27 -7.09 -3.93
N SER A 86 22.32 -6.40 -3.47
CA SER A 86 22.63 -5.05 -3.94
C SER A 86 22.99 -4.95 -5.43
N VAL A 87 23.32 -6.07 -6.10
CA VAL A 87 23.84 -6.11 -7.47
C VAL A 87 23.12 -7.08 -8.41
N THR A 88 22.32 -8.01 -7.89
CA THR A 88 21.59 -9.04 -8.65
C THR A 88 20.16 -9.23 -8.14
N GLY A 89 19.37 -10.02 -8.88
CA GLY A 89 18.02 -10.44 -8.50
C GLY A 89 16.94 -9.93 -9.42
N ARG A 90 17.20 -8.90 -10.24
CA ARG A 90 16.21 -8.37 -11.17
C ARG A 90 15.75 -9.42 -12.18
N VAL A 91 14.44 -9.61 -12.29
CA VAL A 91 13.81 -10.53 -13.25
C VAL A 91 13.10 -9.78 -14.38
N ASN A 92 12.64 -10.50 -15.41
CA ASN A 92 11.81 -9.89 -16.46
C ASN A 92 10.45 -9.43 -15.90
N SER A 93 9.87 -8.41 -16.51
CA SER A 93 8.52 -7.89 -16.25
C SER A 93 7.77 -7.71 -17.58
N PRO A 94 6.43 -7.62 -17.60
CA PRO A 94 5.68 -7.44 -18.84
C PRO A 94 5.65 -5.95 -19.22
N ILE A 95 6.76 -5.46 -19.78
CA ILE A 95 6.97 -4.05 -20.12
C ILE A 95 6.54 -3.79 -21.56
N ASN A 96 5.59 -2.86 -21.73
CA ASN A 96 5.01 -2.47 -23.02
C ASN A 96 4.66 -3.71 -23.88
N GLY A 97 3.98 -4.68 -23.27
CA GLY A 97 3.54 -5.94 -23.87
C GLY A 97 4.61 -7.02 -24.04
N ASN A 98 5.84 -6.82 -23.55
CA ASN A 98 6.94 -7.78 -23.73
C ASN A 98 7.55 -8.21 -22.39
N SER A 99 7.80 -9.52 -22.20
CA SER A 99 8.57 -10.02 -21.05
C SER A 99 10.05 -9.64 -21.17
N THR A 100 10.43 -8.54 -20.51
CA THR A 100 11.78 -7.96 -20.56
C THR A 100 12.14 -7.29 -19.24
N GLN A 101 13.43 -7.14 -18.96
CA GLN A 101 13.85 -6.27 -17.85
C GLN A 101 13.57 -4.81 -18.23
N PRO A 102 12.90 -4.02 -17.36
CA PRO A 102 12.67 -2.61 -17.63
C PRO A 102 13.99 -1.87 -17.84
N LEU A 103 14.04 -1.00 -18.84
CA LEU A 103 15.23 -0.21 -19.13
C LEU A 103 15.48 0.78 -17.99
N TYR A 104 16.72 0.81 -17.52
CA TYR A 104 17.12 1.75 -16.49
C TYR A 104 16.98 3.20 -16.98
N GLY A 105 16.36 4.07 -16.17
CA GLY A 105 16.28 5.52 -16.42
C GLY A 105 15.62 5.92 -17.74
N THR A 106 14.72 5.09 -18.27
CA THR A 106 13.98 5.37 -19.52
C THR A 106 12.49 5.68 -19.27
N SER A 107 12.01 6.82 -19.76
CA SER A 107 10.57 7.18 -19.74
C SER A 107 9.76 6.40 -20.78
N GLY A 108 8.44 6.37 -20.62
CA GLY A 108 7.52 5.67 -21.52
C GLY A 108 7.46 4.15 -21.30
N GLN A 109 7.79 3.69 -20.10
CA GLN A 109 7.67 2.28 -19.71
C GLN A 109 6.40 2.08 -18.90
N TYR A 110 5.59 1.13 -19.34
CA TYR A 110 4.38 0.71 -18.65
C TYR A 110 4.39 -0.80 -18.49
N THR A 111 3.82 -1.28 -17.40
CA THR A 111 3.51 -2.70 -17.28
C THR A 111 2.14 -2.96 -17.87
N ASP A 112 2.04 -3.96 -18.74
CA ASP A 112 0.75 -4.44 -19.24
C ASP A 112 0.37 -5.71 -18.49
N TRP A 113 -0.82 -5.69 -17.88
CA TRP A 113 -1.50 -6.90 -17.46
C TRP A 113 -2.21 -7.50 -18.66
N THR A 114 -2.05 -8.81 -18.87
CA THR A 114 -2.57 -9.52 -20.03
C THR A 114 -3.07 -10.90 -19.63
N SER A 115 -4.30 -11.22 -20.02
CA SER A 115 -4.90 -12.54 -19.85
C SER A 115 -5.74 -12.88 -21.08
N GLY A 116 -5.32 -13.89 -21.83
CA GLY A 116 -6.00 -14.29 -23.07
C GLY A 116 -6.06 -13.16 -24.11
N LEU A 117 -7.25 -12.58 -24.31
CA LEU A 117 -7.51 -11.45 -25.22
C LEU A 117 -7.75 -10.12 -24.49
N ASP A 118 -7.68 -10.14 -23.16
CA ASP A 118 -7.82 -8.95 -22.32
C ASP A 118 -6.43 -8.34 -22.03
N GLN A 119 -6.36 -7.02 -22.07
CA GLN A 119 -5.15 -6.26 -21.78
C GLN A 119 -5.54 -4.98 -21.03
N VAL A 120 -4.88 -4.76 -19.90
CA VAL A 120 -5.00 -3.53 -19.11
C VAL A 120 -3.60 -2.99 -18.85
N THR A 121 -3.35 -1.76 -19.25
CA THR A 121 -2.08 -1.08 -18.99
C THR A 121 -2.10 -0.47 -17.60
N LEU A 122 -0.99 -0.56 -16.87
CA LEU A 122 -0.83 0.15 -15.61
C LEU A 122 -0.94 1.66 -15.83
N ASN A 123 -1.89 2.29 -15.14
CA ASN A 123 -2.14 3.72 -15.17
C ASN A 123 -2.28 4.23 -13.73
N ALA A 124 -1.48 5.24 -13.39
CA ALA A 124 -1.51 5.91 -12.10
C ALA A 124 -1.59 5.00 -10.86
N ALA A 125 -0.91 3.86 -10.90
CA ALA A 125 -0.75 3.02 -9.72
C ALA A 125 0.29 3.63 -8.76
N TRP A 126 -0.06 3.69 -7.47
CA TRP A 126 0.79 4.24 -6.40
C TRP A 126 1.15 3.22 -5.32
N GLN A 127 0.32 2.20 -5.09
CA GLN A 127 0.58 1.15 -4.11
C GLN A 127 0.44 -0.26 -4.70
N ILE A 128 1.30 -1.15 -4.22
CA ILE A 128 1.22 -2.59 -4.43
C ILE A 128 1.23 -3.32 -3.08
N ALA A 129 0.64 -4.51 -3.07
CA ALA A 129 0.65 -5.42 -1.93
C ALA A 129 1.05 -6.82 -2.38
N ALA A 130 1.62 -7.60 -1.47
CA ALA A 130 1.90 -9.03 -1.68
C ALA A 130 0.94 -9.85 -0.84
N GLY A 131 0.51 -11.00 -1.34
CA GLY A 131 -0.33 -11.89 -0.55
C GLY A 131 -0.61 -13.22 -1.22
N GLY A 132 -1.07 -14.18 -0.42
CA GLY A 132 -1.37 -15.54 -0.88
C GLY A 132 -0.14 -16.42 -1.10
N PRO A 133 -0.35 -17.73 -1.28
CA PRO A 133 0.74 -18.72 -1.32
C PRO A 133 1.54 -18.73 -2.62
N ASP A 134 1.04 -18.08 -3.67
CA ASP A 134 1.57 -18.18 -5.04
C ASP A 134 2.46 -16.99 -5.44
N ASN A 135 2.98 -16.23 -4.47
CA ASN A 135 3.78 -15.02 -4.69
C ASN A 135 3.05 -13.96 -5.51
N TYR A 136 1.76 -13.74 -5.22
CA TYR A 136 0.99 -12.73 -5.93
C TYR A 136 1.36 -11.33 -5.50
N VAL A 137 1.34 -10.43 -6.48
CA VAL A 137 1.54 -8.99 -6.35
C VAL A 137 0.28 -8.32 -6.88
N TYR A 138 -0.43 -7.64 -6.00
CA TYR A 138 -1.66 -6.92 -6.27
C TYR A 138 -1.34 -5.45 -6.49
N VAL A 139 -1.91 -4.84 -7.52
CA VAL A 139 -1.65 -3.45 -7.91
C VAL A 139 -2.95 -2.67 -7.88
N ALA A 140 -2.97 -1.54 -7.15
CA ALA A 140 -4.04 -0.56 -7.23
C ALA A 140 -3.89 0.25 -8.52
N ASN A 141 -4.57 -0.18 -9.59
CA ASN A 141 -4.51 0.43 -10.91
C ASN A 141 -5.68 1.40 -11.17
N ASN A 142 -5.39 2.56 -11.75
CA ASN A 142 -6.37 3.59 -12.08
C ASN A 142 -6.61 3.67 -13.59
N ASP A 143 -6.81 2.53 -14.25
CA ASP A 143 -7.43 2.50 -15.58
C ASP A 143 -8.92 2.88 -15.51
N ASP A 144 -9.62 2.91 -16.64
CA ASP A 144 -11.02 3.35 -16.72
C ASP A 144 -11.96 2.60 -15.75
N LEU A 145 -11.65 1.34 -15.40
CA LEU A 145 -12.45 0.50 -14.49
C LEU A 145 -11.84 0.37 -13.09
N HIS A 146 -10.72 1.07 -12.83
CA HIS A 146 -10.02 1.10 -11.54
C HIS A 146 -9.75 -0.31 -11.01
N ASN A 147 -8.92 -1.07 -11.72
CA ASN A 147 -8.70 -2.48 -11.41
C ASN A 147 -7.71 -2.69 -10.26
N ILE A 148 -7.94 -3.74 -9.48
CA ILE A 148 -6.89 -4.52 -8.83
C ILE A 148 -6.33 -5.45 -9.89
N LEU A 149 -5.08 -5.23 -10.31
CA LEU A 149 -4.38 -6.13 -11.24
C LEU A 149 -3.48 -7.08 -10.45
N VAL A 150 -3.48 -8.36 -10.81
CA VAL A 150 -2.70 -9.38 -10.09
C VAL A 150 -1.62 -9.96 -10.99
N PHE A 151 -0.39 -9.89 -10.50
CA PHE A 151 0.79 -10.49 -11.11
C PHE A 151 1.33 -11.60 -10.21
N GLN A 152 2.11 -12.51 -10.77
CA GLN A 152 2.83 -13.54 -10.04
C GLN A 152 4.33 -13.32 -10.19
N LEU A 153 5.04 -13.29 -9.05
CA LEU A 153 6.50 -13.25 -9.05
C LEU A 153 7.07 -14.66 -9.02
N THR A 154 7.91 -14.96 -10.00
CA THR A 154 8.61 -16.24 -10.15
C THR A 154 10.13 -16.05 -10.12
N ALA A 155 10.87 -17.15 -10.13
CA ALA A 155 12.33 -17.13 -10.16
C ALA A 155 12.95 -16.47 -11.41
N SER A 156 12.19 -16.34 -12.49
CA SER A 156 12.67 -15.82 -13.77
C SER A 156 11.96 -14.57 -14.25
N GLU A 157 10.74 -14.31 -13.75
CA GLU A 157 9.90 -13.21 -14.23
C GLU A 157 8.77 -12.85 -13.25
N LEU A 158 8.33 -11.61 -13.35
CA LEU A 158 7.02 -11.15 -12.92
C LEU A 158 6.08 -11.27 -14.12
N VAL A 159 4.97 -12.00 -13.96
CA VAL A 159 4.03 -12.29 -15.05
C VAL A 159 2.61 -11.91 -14.69
N SER A 160 1.82 -11.54 -15.69
CA SER A 160 0.37 -11.38 -15.54
C SER A 160 -0.26 -12.70 -15.12
N THR A 161 -1.27 -12.62 -14.25
CA THR A 161 -2.17 -13.75 -13.98
C THR A 161 -3.48 -13.56 -14.73
N ASP A 162 -4.37 -14.55 -14.66
CA ASP A 162 -5.75 -14.40 -15.14
C ASP A 162 -6.63 -13.60 -14.17
N TYR A 163 -6.07 -13.13 -13.05
CA TYR A 163 -6.83 -12.51 -11.98
C TYR A 163 -6.81 -10.96 -12.05
N ARG A 164 -8.00 -10.37 -12.03
CA ARG A 164 -8.21 -8.95 -11.75
C ARG A 164 -9.57 -8.70 -11.08
N MET A 165 -9.76 -7.50 -10.53
CA MET A 165 -11.03 -7.09 -9.93
C MET A 165 -11.28 -5.59 -10.14
N GLU A 166 -12.42 -5.23 -10.72
CA GLU A 166 -12.89 -3.86 -10.89
C GLU A 166 -13.34 -3.29 -9.55
N THR A 167 -12.95 -2.05 -9.24
CA THR A 167 -13.26 -1.43 -7.94
C THR A 167 -14.23 -0.25 -8.00
N GLY A 168 -14.66 0.10 -9.21
CA GLY A 168 -15.64 1.16 -9.47
C GLY A 168 -15.07 2.31 -10.28
N SER A 169 -15.47 3.53 -9.93
CA SER A 169 -15.12 4.77 -10.64
C SER A 169 -14.17 5.69 -9.88
N GLU A 170 -13.76 5.27 -8.68
CA GLU A 170 -13.02 6.10 -7.75
C GLU A 170 -11.53 5.80 -7.88
N ASN A 171 -10.70 6.85 -7.91
CA ASN A 171 -9.26 6.68 -7.88
C ASN A 171 -8.86 5.89 -6.64
N ILE A 172 -8.11 4.81 -6.83
CA ILE A 172 -7.57 3.97 -5.79
C ILE A 172 -6.12 4.35 -5.52
N TYR A 173 -5.78 4.54 -4.25
CA TYR A 173 -4.40 4.88 -3.89
C TYR A 173 -3.72 3.71 -3.19
N ALA A 174 -4.39 3.12 -2.21
CA ALA A 174 -3.79 2.15 -1.30
C ALA A 174 -4.43 0.76 -1.43
N ILE A 175 -3.61 -0.27 -1.28
CA ILE A 175 -4.02 -1.68 -1.33
C ILE A 175 -3.23 -2.47 -0.30
N GLU A 176 -3.88 -3.44 0.33
CA GLU A 176 -3.27 -4.39 1.24
C GLU A 176 -3.95 -5.77 1.15
N VAL A 177 -3.22 -6.84 1.46
CA VAL A 177 -3.76 -8.20 1.52
C VAL A 177 -3.46 -8.81 2.88
N ASN A 178 -4.48 -9.37 3.55
CA ASN A 178 -4.26 -10.11 4.79
C ASN A 178 -3.88 -11.57 4.51
N ASP A 179 -3.52 -12.34 5.53
CA ASP A 179 -3.04 -13.71 5.34
C ASP A 179 -4.13 -14.73 4.99
N ASP A 180 -5.40 -14.38 5.23
CA ASP A 180 -6.54 -15.13 4.72
C ASP A 180 -6.85 -14.81 3.23
N GLY A 181 -6.10 -13.88 2.63
CA GLY A 181 -6.19 -13.52 1.21
C GLY A 181 -7.25 -12.48 0.88
N TYR A 182 -7.89 -11.84 1.87
CA TYR A 182 -8.79 -10.71 1.62
C TYR A 182 -7.99 -9.51 1.13
N VAL A 183 -8.52 -8.85 0.10
CA VAL A 183 -7.88 -7.70 -0.53
C VAL A 183 -8.61 -6.44 -0.12
N PHE A 184 -7.89 -5.52 0.50
CA PHE A 184 -8.39 -4.23 0.95
C PHE A 184 -7.92 -3.16 -0.01
N VAL A 185 -8.82 -2.32 -0.49
CA VAL A 185 -8.49 -1.17 -1.35
C VAL A 185 -9.10 0.08 -0.77
N ALA A 186 -8.30 1.14 -0.70
CA ALA A 186 -8.77 2.46 -0.31
C ALA A 186 -8.80 3.39 -1.52
N ASP A 187 -9.94 4.04 -1.68
CA ASP A 187 -10.10 5.17 -2.57
C ASP A 187 -9.23 6.33 -2.06
N TYR A 188 -8.79 7.19 -2.97
CA TYR A 188 -7.93 8.32 -2.65
C TYR A 188 -8.67 9.41 -1.86
N GLU A 189 -9.94 9.64 -2.18
CA GLU A 189 -10.76 10.71 -1.61
C GLU A 189 -12.06 10.16 -1.00
N GLY A 190 -12.44 10.76 0.13
CA GLY A 190 -13.70 10.53 0.82
C GLY A 190 -14.48 11.83 1.01
N THR A 191 -15.81 11.72 1.05
CA THR A 191 -16.73 12.86 1.23
C THR A 191 -17.92 12.43 2.08
N ASP A 192 -18.65 13.39 2.65
CA ASP A 192 -19.86 13.09 3.45
C ASP A 192 -20.97 12.36 2.65
N ALA A 193 -20.88 12.36 1.31
CA ALA A 193 -21.85 11.71 0.44
C ALA A 193 -21.47 10.27 0.05
N LYS A 194 -20.26 9.82 0.40
CA LYS A 194 -19.69 8.53 0.02
C LYS A 194 -19.66 7.60 1.26
N SER A 195 -19.76 6.29 1.00
CA SER A 195 -19.98 5.26 2.04
C SER A 195 -19.32 3.92 1.68
N ASN A 196 -18.14 4.01 1.08
CA ASN A 196 -17.39 2.86 0.59
C ASN A 196 -15.94 3.21 0.24
N GLU A 197 -15.33 4.15 0.97
CA GLU A 197 -13.95 4.58 0.74
C GLU A 197 -12.95 3.45 0.90
N ILE A 198 -13.25 2.45 1.73
CA ILE A 198 -12.51 1.18 1.73
C ILE A 198 -13.44 0.07 1.28
N LYS A 199 -12.95 -0.74 0.36
CA LYS A 199 -13.62 -1.92 -0.19
C LYS A 199 -12.79 -3.14 0.16
N VAL A 200 -13.44 -4.17 0.70
CA VAL A 200 -12.80 -5.45 1.02
C VAL A 200 -13.34 -6.51 0.09
N TYR A 201 -12.47 -7.18 -0.66
CA TYR A 201 -12.82 -8.26 -1.57
C TYR A 201 -12.41 -9.61 -0.98
N ALA A 202 -13.22 -10.64 -1.23
CA ALA A 202 -12.81 -12.00 -0.94
C ALA A 202 -11.58 -12.37 -1.80
N GLY A 203 -10.71 -13.23 -1.26
CA GLY A 203 -9.51 -13.65 -1.96
C GLY A 203 -9.77 -14.52 -3.18
N ILE A 204 -8.74 -14.65 -4.02
CA ILE A 204 -8.74 -15.53 -5.19
C ILE A 204 -9.06 -16.96 -4.77
N GLY A 205 -9.99 -17.60 -5.49
CA GLY A 205 -10.42 -18.97 -5.22
C GLY A 205 -11.45 -19.13 -4.10
N ALA A 206 -11.88 -18.02 -3.47
CA ALA A 206 -13.01 -18.06 -2.55
C ALA A 206 -14.32 -18.42 -3.31
N PRO A 207 -15.27 -19.12 -2.67
CA PRO A 207 -16.50 -19.53 -3.34
C PRO A 207 -17.29 -18.35 -3.91
N GLY A 208 -17.58 -18.42 -5.22
CA GLY A 208 -18.43 -17.43 -5.90
C GLY A 208 -17.73 -16.15 -6.33
N THR A 209 -16.39 -16.07 -6.23
CA THR A 209 -15.63 -14.94 -6.75
C THR A 209 -15.34 -15.08 -8.24
N THR A 210 -15.21 -13.96 -8.94
CA THR A 210 -15.00 -13.88 -10.39
C THR A 210 -13.61 -13.36 -10.78
N TRP A 211 -12.63 -13.38 -9.86
CA TRP A 211 -11.26 -12.91 -10.11
C TRP A 211 -10.69 -13.37 -11.46
N GLY A 212 -10.86 -14.65 -11.80
CA GLY A 212 -10.35 -15.28 -13.03
C GLY A 212 -11.39 -15.50 -14.12
N ASP A 213 -12.62 -15.00 -13.94
CA ASP A 213 -13.69 -15.20 -14.91
C ASP A 213 -13.60 -14.15 -16.01
N PHE A 214 -13.45 -14.62 -17.25
CA PHE A 214 -13.39 -13.74 -18.41
C PHE A 214 -14.64 -12.85 -18.52
N GLY A 215 -14.46 -11.54 -18.34
CA GLY A 215 -15.54 -10.55 -18.37
C GLY A 215 -16.43 -10.53 -17.11
N GLY A 216 -16.03 -11.22 -16.05
CA GLY A 216 -16.77 -11.34 -14.78
C GLY A 216 -16.25 -10.52 -13.62
N HIS A 217 -15.09 -9.85 -13.76
CA HIS A 217 -14.26 -9.21 -12.71
C HIS A 217 -14.90 -8.08 -11.87
N ASN A 218 -16.17 -8.14 -11.52
CA ASN A 218 -16.94 -7.08 -10.87
C ASN A 218 -17.67 -7.58 -9.62
N ASP A 219 -17.01 -8.41 -8.82
CA ASP A 219 -17.55 -8.87 -7.55
C ASP A 219 -17.95 -7.69 -6.67
N THR A 220 -19.03 -7.83 -5.92
CA THR A 220 -19.36 -6.86 -4.87
C THR A 220 -18.38 -7.05 -3.71
N PRO A 221 -17.84 -5.97 -3.11
CA PRO A 221 -17.04 -6.08 -1.88
C PRO A 221 -17.78 -6.88 -0.80
N VAL A 222 -17.08 -7.76 -0.09
CA VAL A 222 -17.64 -8.51 1.05
C VAL A 222 -17.97 -7.59 2.23
N SER A 223 -17.26 -6.47 2.33
CA SER A 223 -17.59 -5.37 3.22
C SER A 223 -17.03 -4.05 2.67
N THR A 224 -17.61 -2.96 3.15
CA THR A 224 -17.14 -1.60 2.91
C THR A 224 -16.97 -0.88 4.24
N ILE A 225 -16.15 0.17 4.24
CA ILE A 225 -15.91 1.00 5.42
C ILE A 225 -16.00 2.45 4.99
N ASP A 226 -16.84 3.19 5.71
CA ASP A 226 -17.04 4.61 5.52
C ASP A 226 -15.92 5.37 6.23
N LEU A 227 -15.23 6.25 5.50
CA LEU A 227 -14.21 7.13 6.07
C LEU A 227 -14.75 8.57 6.16
N PRO A 228 -14.44 9.30 7.25
CA PRO A 228 -14.70 10.74 7.32
C PRO A 228 -14.01 11.50 6.18
N PRO A 229 -14.57 12.60 5.66
CA PRO A 229 -14.02 13.32 4.51
C PRO A 229 -12.52 13.59 4.59
N GLY A 230 -11.82 13.43 3.46
CA GLY A 230 -10.38 13.65 3.40
C GLY A 230 -9.70 12.93 2.25
N THR A 231 -8.37 12.93 2.29
CA THR A 231 -7.53 12.13 1.39
C THR A 231 -6.84 11.01 2.15
N TYR A 232 -6.68 9.85 1.51
CA TYR A 232 -6.07 8.67 2.10
C TYR A 232 -5.02 8.08 1.17
N MET A 233 -3.79 7.96 1.68
CA MET A 233 -2.65 7.47 0.88
C MET A 233 -2.02 6.18 1.41
N GLY A 234 -2.38 5.75 2.62
CA GLY A 234 -1.79 4.58 3.27
C GLY A 234 -2.86 3.66 3.84
N LEU A 235 -2.68 2.37 3.62
CA LEU A 235 -3.53 1.31 4.13
C LEU A 235 -2.65 0.15 4.56
N THR A 236 -2.90 -0.41 5.74
CA THR A 236 -2.30 -1.69 6.14
C THR A 236 -3.22 -2.43 7.11
N VAL A 237 -3.10 -3.75 7.16
CA VAL A 237 -3.86 -4.64 8.04
C VAL A 237 -2.90 -5.53 8.80
N ASN A 238 -3.31 -5.99 9.97
CA ASN A 238 -2.60 -7.08 10.63
C ASN A 238 -2.93 -8.43 9.97
N PHE A 239 -2.15 -9.45 10.31
CA PHE A 239 -2.18 -10.78 9.69
C PHE A 239 -3.60 -11.38 9.57
N ASP A 240 -4.35 -11.37 10.67
CA ASP A 240 -5.70 -11.95 10.73
C ASP A 240 -6.80 -10.98 10.24
N GLY A 241 -6.42 -9.79 9.79
CA GLY A 241 -7.32 -8.73 9.37
C GLY A 241 -8.20 -8.18 10.50
N SER A 242 -7.92 -8.44 11.78
CA SER A 242 -8.71 -7.89 12.89
C SER A 242 -8.47 -6.40 13.15
N GLU A 243 -7.34 -5.87 12.70
CA GLU A 243 -6.95 -4.47 12.81
C GLU A 243 -6.59 -3.90 11.44
N LEU A 244 -7.24 -2.80 11.10
CA LEU A 244 -7.03 -2.04 9.86
C LEU A 244 -6.56 -0.63 10.23
N PHE A 245 -5.52 -0.16 9.56
CA PHE A 245 -4.98 1.17 9.75
C PHE A 245 -5.04 1.95 8.44
N VAL A 246 -5.51 3.19 8.53
CA VAL A 246 -5.69 4.09 7.40
C VAL A 246 -4.95 5.37 7.68
N SER A 247 -4.17 5.83 6.72
CA SER A 247 -3.57 7.14 6.75
C SER A 247 -4.61 8.16 6.27
N ALA A 248 -5.07 9.03 7.18
CA ALA A 248 -5.86 10.20 6.84
C ALA A 248 -4.91 11.35 6.53
N THR A 249 -4.45 11.39 5.28
CA THR A 249 -3.38 12.27 4.81
C THR A 249 -3.75 13.74 4.96
N SER A 250 -5.00 14.13 4.66
CA SER A 250 -5.46 15.51 4.88
C SER A 250 -5.47 15.92 6.36
N GLU A 251 -5.71 14.97 7.26
CA GLU A 251 -5.77 15.17 8.71
C GLU A 251 -4.44 14.91 9.41
N ARG A 252 -3.39 14.57 8.62
CA ARG A 252 -2.05 14.23 9.12
C ARG A 252 -2.08 13.17 10.22
N SER A 253 -2.99 12.21 10.09
CA SER A 253 -3.35 11.28 11.16
C SER A 253 -3.35 9.84 10.68
N ILE A 254 -3.30 8.90 11.63
CA ILE A 254 -3.57 7.48 11.38
C ILE A 254 -4.82 7.10 12.16
N TRP A 255 -5.77 6.48 11.47
CA TRP A 255 -6.99 5.97 12.06
C TRP A 255 -6.93 4.45 12.12
N LYS A 256 -7.31 3.92 13.27
CA LYS A 256 -7.44 2.48 13.48
C LYS A 256 -8.90 2.07 13.42
N TYR A 257 -9.15 0.93 12.81
CA TYR A 257 -10.41 0.25 12.77
C TYR A 257 -10.22 -1.19 13.26
N THR A 258 -11.17 -1.70 14.04
CA THR A 258 -11.17 -3.08 14.54
C THR A 258 -12.40 -3.82 14.05
N GLY A 259 -12.25 -5.09 13.69
CA GLY A 259 -13.33 -5.84 13.07
C GLY A 259 -12.90 -7.14 12.43
N SER A 260 -13.52 -7.46 11.29
CA SER A 260 -13.13 -8.59 10.44
C SER A 260 -13.58 -8.34 8.98
N PRO A 261 -12.94 -8.97 7.99
CA PRO A 261 -13.28 -8.79 6.58
C PRO A 261 -14.76 -9.01 6.25
N THR A 262 -15.41 -9.98 6.90
CA THR A 262 -16.83 -10.33 6.66
C THR A 262 -17.80 -9.72 7.66
N GLY A 263 -17.31 -9.34 8.84
CA GLY A 263 -18.14 -8.74 9.91
C GLY A 263 -18.20 -7.21 9.84
N GLY A 264 -17.39 -6.60 8.99
CA GLY A 264 -17.20 -5.16 8.93
C GLY A 264 -16.25 -4.66 10.02
N TYR A 265 -16.00 -3.35 10.00
CA TYR A 265 -15.05 -2.69 10.89
C TYR A 265 -15.70 -1.50 11.61
N THR A 266 -15.20 -1.21 12.80
CA THR A 266 -15.59 -0.03 13.59
C THR A 266 -14.34 0.75 13.98
N ARG A 267 -14.42 2.08 13.90
CA ARG A 267 -13.31 2.96 14.29
C ARG A 267 -12.97 2.78 15.77
N ASP A 268 -11.70 2.54 16.04
CA ASP A 268 -11.14 2.47 17.40
C ASP A 268 -10.62 3.86 17.80
N PHE A 269 -11.45 4.61 18.52
CA PHE A 269 -11.11 5.95 19.03
C PHE A 269 -10.10 5.93 20.19
N THR A 270 -9.65 4.75 20.65
CA THR A 270 -8.61 4.67 21.68
C THR A 270 -7.19 4.72 21.09
N PHE A 271 -7.07 4.54 19.78
CA PHE A 271 -5.83 4.77 19.05
C PHE A 271 -5.82 6.19 18.47
N GLU A 272 -4.88 7.01 18.94
CA GLU A 272 -4.69 8.38 18.47
C GLU A 272 -3.25 8.57 17.98
N TYR A 273 -3.11 8.86 16.69
CA TYR A 273 -1.87 9.34 16.11
C TYR A 273 -2.19 10.49 15.15
N THR A 274 -1.59 11.64 15.43
CA THR A 274 -1.66 12.85 14.60
C THR A 274 -0.32 13.53 14.66
N LEU A 275 0.22 13.92 13.51
CA LEU A 275 1.41 14.77 13.44
C LEU A 275 1.08 16.14 14.04
N SER A 276 1.97 16.62 14.90
CA SER A 276 1.86 17.93 15.51
C SER A 276 2.07 19.05 14.49
N GLU A 277 1.66 20.26 14.85
CA GLU A 277 1.98 21.47 14.07
C GLU A 277 3.49 21.73 13.98
N ASP A 278 4.26 21.27 14.97
CA ASP A 278 5.71 21.41 15.03
C ASP A 278 6.47 20.40 14.15
N ASP A 279 5.80 19.32 13.71
CA ASP A 279 6.36 18.35 12.77
C ASP A 279 6.52 18.99 11.40
N THR A 280 7.75 19.37 11.09
CA THR A 280 8.14 20.12 9.90
C THR A 280 9.20 19.36 9.09
N ILE A 281 9.31 19.70 7.81
CA ILE A 281 10.40 19.19 6.98
C ILE A 281 11.69 19.88 7.44
N GLY A 282 12.66 19.10 7.92
CA GLY A 282 13.96 19.63 8.32
C GLY A 282 14.72 20.32 7.18
N ASN A 283 15.81 21.02 7.52
CA ASN A 283 16.74 21.66 6.57
C ASN A 283 16.14 22.74 5.64
N GLY A 284 15.14 23.49 6.11
CA GLY A 284 14.56 24.60 5.34
C GLY A 284 13.71 24.12 4.15
N GLY A 285 13.20 22.89 4.21
CA GLY A 285 12.17 22.42 3.30
C GLY A 285 10.88 23.23 3.46
N ASN A 286 10.19 23.46 2.35
CA ASN A 286 8.85 24.02 2.34
C ASN A 286 7.82 22.89 2.34
N GLY A 287 6.74 23.02 3.10
CA GLY A 287 5.63 22.09 3.13
C GLY A 287 5.31 21.52 4.51
N THR A 288 4.15 20.88 4.60
CA THR A 288 3.66 20.23 5.81
C THR A 288 3.69 18.72 5.59
N PRO A 289 4.47 17.96 6.37
CA PRO A 289 4.53 16.52 6.18
C PRO A 289 3.20 15.89 6.56
N SER A 290 2.86 14.80 5.86
CA SER A 290 1.74 13.96 6.19
C SER A 290 2.14 12.49 6.18
N VAL A 291 1.28 11.64 6.74
CA VAL A 291 1.41 10.20 6.65
C VAL A 291 1.00 9.80 5.24
N LEU A 292 1.84 9.01 4.57
CA LEU A 292 1.66 8.65 3.17
C LEU A 292 1.57 7.16 2.94
N GLY A 293 2.33 6.37 3.69
CA GLY A 293 2.37 4.91 3.54
C GLY A 293 2.36 4.26 4.91
N LEU A 294 1.73 3.09 4.99
CA LEU A 294 1.66 2.31 6.21
C LEU A 294 2.17 0.89 5.94
N GLY A 295 2.69 0.24 6.97
CA GLY A 295 3.02 -1.18 6.94
C GLY A 295 2.92 -1.78 8.34
N PHE A 296 2.44 -3.01 8.43
CA PHE A 296 2.32 -3.74 9.68
C PHE A 296 3.35 -4.87 9.77
N ILE A 297 3.99 -5.00 10.93
CA ILE A 297 5.00 -6.03 11.20
C ILE A 297 4.49 -6.89 12.34
N ASN A 298 4.46 -8.20 12.15
CA ASN A 298 3.79 -9.12 13.08
C ASN A 298 4.57 -9.39 14.37
N PHE A 299 5.91 -9.42 14.31
CA PHE A 299 6.73 -9.87 15.44
C PHE A 299 7.97 -8.98 15.67
N PRO A 300 7.92 -8.08 16.67
CA PRO A 300 6.75 -7.72 17.48
C PRO A 300 5.70 -6.94 16.66
N PRO A 301 4.40 -6.98 17.05
CA PRO A 301 3.35 -6.16 16.44
C PRO A 301 3.75 -4.69 16.38
N THR A 302 4.03 -4.18 15.20
CA THR A 302 4.56 -2.84 14.99
C THR A 302 3.92 -2.23 13.75
N LEU A 303 3.23 -1.10 13.94
CA LEU A 303 2.82 -0.25 12.83
C LEU A 303 3.99 0.66 12.45
N VAL A 304 4.33 0.69 11.16
CA VAL A 304 5.32 1.58 10.57
C VAL A 304 4.59 2.56 9.67
N ALA A 305 5.00 3.83 9.73
CA ALA A 305 4.43 4.90 8.92
C ALA A 305 5.54 5.64 8.17
N ALA A 306 5.36 5.82 6.87
CA ALA A 306 6.15 6.72 6.05
C ALA A 306 5.53 8.12 6.12
N VAL A 307 6.34 9.10 6.49
CA VAL A 307 5.93 10.51 6.64
C VAL A 307 6.80 11.36 5.74
N ASP A 308 6.18 12.09 4.83
CA ASP A 308 6.86 13.01 3.92
C ASP A 308 5.89 14.13 3.48
N SER A 309 6.41 15.16 2.84
CA SER A 309 5.64 16.27 2.26
C SER A 309 5.32 16.04 0.79
N PHE A 310 4.94 14.81 0.45
CA PHE A 310 4.83 14.35 -0.93
C PHE A 310 4.01 15.30 -1.80
N LEU A 311 4.68 15.74 -2.88
CA LEU A 311 4.29 16.77 -3.85
C LEU A 311 3.90 18.12 -3.21
N HIS A 312 4.62 19.18 -3.60
CA HIS A 312 4.18 20.57 -3.44
C HIS A 312 2.89 20.81 -4.25
N ILE A 313 1.76 20.28 -3.81
CA ILE A 313 0.45 20.62 -4.36
C ILE A 313 0.02 21.93 -3.69
N GLY A 314 0.52 23.04 -4.23
CA GLY A 314 0.02 24.39 -3.95
C GLY A 314 0.99 25.34 -3.23
N GLY A 315 1.62 26.19 -4.04
CA GLY A 315 1.91 27.59 -3.71
C GLY A 315 1.23 28.46 -4.76
#